data_AF-A0A1M5UXD1-F1
#
_entry.id   AF-A0A1M5UXD1-F1
#
_cell.length_a   1.000
_cell.length_b   1.000
_cell.length_c   1.000
_cell.angle_alpha   90.00
_cell.angle_beta   90.00
_cell.angle_gamma   90.00
#
_symmetry.space_group_name_H-M   'P 1'
#
loop_
_entity.id
_entity.type
_entity.pdbx_description
1 polymer ?
#
loop_
_entity_poly.entity_id
_entity_poly.type
_entity_poly.pdbx_seq_one_letter_code
_entity_poly.pdbx_strand_id
1 'polypeptide(L)'
;MPPRASERPRVVVFFGLVASGKSHLAKRWARVHHCRYYNTDIVRKELFGLDPISRQQAEVNHGIYSAEHNRATYREMIRRMTDDLDRQRTTIALDGSYREEHEREKVVAACGARCDIVFIYCYCSETETRKRLDRRAVDPTAVSDGRWEIYLHQRAHFRVPTTIEGARLLLLNTEDETDRLITAVDRFVESDAAVGQGEGLLSQNSTPTDHSLLK
;
A
#
# COMPACT_ATOMS: atom_id res chain seq x y z
N MET A 1 -12.79 -20.04 5.72
CA MET A 1 -13.88 -19.83 4.73
C MET A 1 -13.22 -19.62 3.38
N PRO A 2 -13.57 -20.36 2.31
CA PRO A 2 -13.00 -20.10 0.99
C PRO A 2 -13.43 -18.71 0.48
N PRO A 3 -12.62 -18.06 -0.37
CA PRO A 3 -12.98 -16.77 -0.96
C PRO A 3 -14.26 -16.93 -1.78
N ARG A 4 -15.22 -16.00 -1.62
CA ARG A 4 -16.47 -15.99 -2.41
C ARG A 4 -16.11 -15.78 -3.88
N ALA A 5 -16.68 -16.61 -4.75
CA ALA A 5 -16.33 -16.73 -6.17
C ALA A 5 -16.64 -15.49 -7.06
N SER A 6 -16.97 -14.33 -6.48
CA SER A 6 -17.35 -13.11 -7.20
C SER A 6 -16.52 -11.87 -6.86
N GLU A 7 -15.53 -11.95 -5.95
CA GLU A 7 -14.70 -10.79 -5.62
C GLU A 7 -13.48 -10.72 -6.52
N ARG A 8 -13.29 -9.58 -7.21
CA ARG A 8 -12.05 -9.29 -7.93
C ARG A 8 -10.88 -9.33 -6.94
N PRO A 9 -9.71 -9.88 -7.33
CA PRO A 9 -8.52 -9.81 -6.49
C PRO A 9 -8.22 -8.36 -6.12
N ARG A 10 -7.74 -8.13 -4.89
CA ARG A 10 -7.39 -6.79 -4.43
C ARG A 10 -5.91 -6.68 -4.09
N VAL A 11 -5.28 -5.59 -4.47
CA VAL A 11 -3.93 -5.23 -4.03
C VAL A 11 -4.05 -4.07 -3.05
N VAL A 12 -3.65 -4.30 -1.80
CA VAL A 12 -3.66 -3.30 -0.72
C VAL A 12 -2.22 -2.92 -0.41
N VAL A 13 -1.83 -1.70 -0.78
CA VAL A 13 -0.46 -1.19 -0.59
C VAL A 13 -0.40 -0.35 0.68
N PHE A 14 0.25 -0.86 1.71
CA PHE A 14 0.56 -0.11 2.92
C PHE A 14 1.90 0.61 2.74
N PHE A 15 1.87 1.94 2.80
CA PHE A 15 3.05 2.73 2.54
C PHE A 15 3.20 3.92 3.48
N GLY A 16 4.42 4.46 3.54
CA GLY A 16 4.75 5.58 4.39
C GLY A 16 6.17 5.50 4.94
N LEU A 17 6.49 6.50 5.76
CA LEU A 17 7.82 6.65 6.33
C LEU A 17 8.18 5.48 7.26
N VAL A 18 9.48 5.35 7.52
CA VAL A 18 9.96 4.42 8.53
C VAL A 18 9.31 4.71 9.88
N ALA A 19 9.00 3.64 10.62
CA ALA A 19 8.27 3.70 11.90
C ALA A 19 6.84 4.29 11.87
N SER A 20 6.24 4.51 10.70
CA SER A 20 4.85 4.96 10.57
C SER A 20 3.76 3.93 10.89
N GLY A 21 4.12 2.76 11.44
CA GLY A 21 3.16 1.69 11.79
C GLY A 21 2.70 0.82 10.61
N LYS A 22 3.06 1.16 9.36
CA LYS A 22 2.65 0.43 8.14
C LYS A 22 2.85 -1.09 8.22
N SER A 23 4.02 -1.54 8.65
CA SER A 23 4.33 -2.98 8.63
C SER A 23 3.63 -3.77 9.72
N HIS A 24 3.39 -3.13 10.87
CA HIS A 24 2.57 -3.72 11.93
C HIS A 24 1.12 -3.87 11.46
N LEU A 25 0.54 -2.81 10.89
CA LEU A 25 -0.82 -2.82 10.38
C LEU A 25 -0.98 -3.81 9.21
N ALA A 26 -0.11 -3.74 8.19
CA ALA A 26 -0.15 -4.59 7.01
C ALA A 26 -0.07 -6.08 7.36
N LYS A 27 0.85 -6.46 8.26
CA LYS A 27 1.01 -7.85 8.70
C LYS A 27 -0.21 -8.34 9.49
N ARG A 28 -0.79 -7.49 10.34
CA ARG A 28 -1.99 -7.83 11.12
C ARG A 28 -3.21 -7.95 10.23
N TRP A 29 -3.42 -6.98 9.34
CA TRP A 29 -4.48 -7.00 8.33
C TRP A 29 -4.37 -8.26 7.46
N ALA A 30 -3.20 -8.54 6.87
CA ALA A 30 -3.03 -9.72 6.04
C ALA A 30 -3.31 -11.04 6.78
N ARG A 31 -2.98 -11.12 8.08
CA ARG A 31 -3.31 -12.28 8.91
C ARG A 31 -4.82 -12.44 9.12
N VAL A 32 -5.54 -11.34 9.39
CA VAL A 32 -7.00 -11.36 9.58
C VAL A 32 -7.72 -11.78 8.30
N HIS A 33 -7.28 -11.29 7.14
CA HIS A 33 -7.89 -11.61 5.85
C HIS A 33 -7.30 -12.84 5.16
N HIS A 34 -6.39 -13.57 5.82
CA HIS A 34 -5.69 -14.73 5.27
C HIS A 34 -5.11 -14.49 3.87
N CYS A 35 -4.56 -13.30 3.65
CA CYS A 35 -4.10 -12.85 2.35
C CYS A 35 -2.58 -12.89 2.23
N ARG A 36 -2.06 -12.84 0.99
CA ARG A 36 -0.61 -12.85 0.74
C ARG A 36 0.01 -11.55 1.25
N TYR A 37 1.15 -11.64 1.90
CA TYR A 37 1.84 -10.48 2.47
C TYR A 37 3.28 -10.43 1.97
N TYR A 38 3.65 -9.30 1.36
CA TYR A 38 5.00 -9.02 0.91
C TYR A 38 5.52 -7.75 1.57
N ASN A 39 6.74 -7.80 2.10
CA ASN A 39 7.40 -6.67 2.74
C ASN A 39 8.74 -6.38 2.06
N THR A 40 8.97 -5.12 1.70
CA THR A 40 10.19 -4.71 0.98
C THR A 40 11.48 -4.96 1.76
N ASP A 41 11.52 -4.81 3.09
CA ASP A 41 12.71 -5.09 3.90
C ASP A 41 13.02 -6.59 3.94
N ILE A 42 11.99 -7.45 4.01
CA ILE A 42 12.15 -8.91 3.90
C ILE A 42 12.66 -9.29 2.52
N VAL A 43 11.97 -8.86 1.46
CA VAL A 43 12.36 -9.18 0.06
C VAL A 43 13.75 -8.67 -0.25
N ARG A 44 14.11 -7.49 0.24
CA ARG A 44 15.45 -6.92 0.06
C ARG A 44 16.52 -7.81 0.69
N LYS A 45 16.30 -8.32 1.90
CA LYS A 45 17.27 -9.21 2.56
C LYS A 45 17.35 -10.57 1.88
N GLU A 46 16.21 -11.13 1.47
CA GLU A 46 16.15 -12.39 0.70
C GLU A 46 16.97 -12.32 -0.60
N LEU A 47 16.88 -11.21 -1.34
CA LEU A 47 17.65 -11.00 -2.58
C LEU A 47 19.17 -11.00 -2.37
N PHE A 48 19.63 -10.82 -1.14
CA PHE A 48 21.04 -10.87 -0.76
C PHE A 48 21.42 -12.15 0.01
N GLY A 49 20.50 -13.12 0.13
CA GLY A 49 20.71 -14.31 0.95
C GLY A 49 20.85 -14.01 2.44
N LEU A 50 20.32 -12.89 2.90
CA LEU A 50 20.39 -12.45 4.30
C LEU A 50 19.14 -12.91 5.06
N ASP A 51 19.33 -13.18 6.35
CA ASP A 51 18.21 -13.45 7.26
C ASP A 51 17.32 -12.19 7.40
N PRO A 52 15.98 -12.30 7.34
CA PRO A 52 15.06 -11.17 7.47
C PRO A 52 15.26 -10.29 8.73
N ILE A 53 15.73 -10.86 9.84
CA ILE A 53 16.00 -10.14 11.09
C ILE A 53 17.47 -9.71 11.22
N SER A 54 18.34 -10.06 10.26
CA SER A 54 19.72 -9.57 10.24
C SER A 54 19.76 -8.06 10.03
N ARG A 55 20.35 -7.33 10.98
CA ARG A 55 20.44 -5.88 10.91
C ARG A 55 21.51 -5.45 9.91
N GLN A 56 21.18 -4.48 9.08
CA GLN A 56 22.11 -3.88 8.13
C GLN A 56 22.43 -2.45 8.54
N GLN A 57 23.72 -2.17 8.78
CA GLN A 57 24.20 -0.83 9.15
C GLN A 57 24.64 -0.01 7.92
N ALA A 58 24.02 -0.24 6.77
CA ALA A 58 24.35 0.51 5.56
C ALA A 58 23.97 1.99 5.69
N GLU A 59 24.79 2.89 5.14
CA GLU A 59 24.41 4.30 5.00
C GLU A 59 23.18 4.45 4.09
N VAL A 60 22.54 5.61 4.17
CA VAL A 60 21.37 5.93 3.34
C VAL A 60 21.77 5.82 1.86
N ASN A 61 20.99 5.07 1.07
CA ASN A 61 21.24 4.81 -0.35
C ASN A 61 22.53 4.01 -0.65
N HIS A 62 23.08 3.28 0.33
CA HIS A 62 24.23 2.39 0.16
C HIS A 62 23.89 0.93 0.46
N GLY A 63 24.80 0.01 0.11
CA GLY A 63 24.64 -1.42 0.35
C GLY A 63 23.36 -1.96 -0.28
N ILE A 64 22.59 -2.73 0.50
CA ILE A 64 21.31 -3.30 0.08
C ILE A 64 20.23 -2.24 -0.24
N TYR A 65 20.46 -0.98 0.14
CA TYR A 65 19.58 0.17 -0.09
C TYR A 65 20.04 1.06 -1.25
N SER A 66 21.07 0.68 -2.00
CA SER A 66 21.49 1.43 -3.20
C SER A 66 20.35 1.59 -4.19
N ALA A 67 20.41 2.60 -5.06
CA ALA A 67 19.38 2.83 -6.06
C ALA A 67 19.14 1.59 -6.95
N GLU A 68 20.20 0.84 -7.27
CA GLU A 68 20.11 -0.42 -8.01
C GLU A 68 19.35 -1.50 -7.23
N HIS A 69 19.75 -1.73 -5.98
CA HIS A 69 19.14 -2.76 -5.14
C HIS A 69 17.71 -2.40 -4.71
N ASN A 70 17.41 -1.11 -4.57
CA ASN A 70 16.05 -0.63 -4.37
C ASN A 70 15.18 -0.93 -5.59
N ARG A 71 15.65 -0.63 -6.81
CA ARG A 71 14.95 -1.01 -8.06
C ARG A 71 14.76 -2.52 -8.17
N ALA A 72 15.76 -3.33 -7.81
CA ALA A 72 15.66 -4.78 -7.80
C ALA A 72 14.58 -5.28 -6.82
N THR A 73 14.57 -4.74 -5.60
CA THR A 73 13.58 -5.07 -4.57
C THR A 73 12.15 -4.78 -5.05
N TYR A 74 11.88 -3.57 -5.55
CA TYR A 74 10.54 -3.18 -6.00
C TYR A 74 10.07 -3.96 -7.23
N ARG A 75 11.00 -4.30 -8.14
CA ARG A 75 10.70 -5.19 -9.27
C ARG A 75 10.33 -6.60 -8.80
N GLU A 76 11.02 -7.13 -7.81
CA GLU A 76 10.69 -8.44 -7.22
C GLU A 76 9.35 -8.43 -6.50
N MET A 77 9.02 -7.34 -5.78
CA MET A 77 7.70 -7.15 -5.18
C MET A 77 6.58 -7.21 -6.22
N ILE A 78 6.75 -6.52 -7.35
CA ILE A 78 5.78 -6.54 -8.46
C ILE A 78 5.68 -7.94 -9.06
N ARG A 79 6.81 -8.61 -9.31
CA ARG A 79 6.83 -9.97 -9.86
C ARG A 79 6.04 -10.96 -8.99
N ARG A 80 6.29 -10.95 -7.67
CA ARG A 80 5.57 -11.81 -6.71
C ARG A 80 4.08 -11.48 -6.65
N MET A 81 3.74 -10.18 -6.68
CA MET A 81 2.35 -9.74 -6.74
C MET A 81 1.66 -10.28 -8.00
N THR A 82 2.24 -10.10 -9.18
CA THR A 82 1.63 -10.55 -10.45
C THR A 82 1.50 -12.07 -10.52
N ASP A 83 2.52 -12.81 -10.06
CA ASP A 83 2.47 -14.29 -10.03
C ASP A 83 1.29 -14.79 -9.17
N ASP A 84 1.06 -14.18 -8.00
CA ASP A 84 -0.06 -14.57 -7.12
C ASP A 84 -1.42 -14.17 -7.68
N LEU A 85 -1.52 -13.00 -8.33
CA LEU A 85 -2.74 -12.58 -9.02
C LEU A 85 -3.13 -13.57 -10.11
N ASP A 86 -2.16 -14.04 -10.90
CA ASP A 86 -2.38 -14.96 -12.02
C ASP A 86 -2.74 -16.38 -11.55
N ARG A 87 -2.19 -16.83 -10.41
CA ARG A 87 -2.38 -18.21 -9.90
C ARG A 87 -3.62 -18.39 -9.03
N GLN A 88 -3.81 -17.49 -8.07
CA GLN A 88 -4.75 -17.72 -6.96
C GLN A 88 -5.89 -16.71 -6.94
N ARG A 89 -5.81 -15.62 -7.74
CA ARG A 89 -6.78 -14.53 -7.73
C ARG A 89 -7.08 -14.03 -6.30
N THR A 90 -6.07 -14.04 -5.44
CA THR A 90 -6.20 -13.68 -4.02
C THR A 90 -5.92 -12.20 -3.77
N THR A 91 -6.44 -11.71 -2.65
CA THR A 91 -6.01 -10.42 -2.08
C THR A 91 -4.53 -10.47 -1.69
N ILE A 92 -3.81 -9.38 -1.93
CA ILE A 92 -2.38 -9.24 -1.66
C ILE A 92 -2.14 -7.93 -0.90
N ALA A 93 -1.43 -8.01 0.22
CA ALA A 93 -0.92 -6.87 0.96
C ALA A 93 0.56 -6.62 0.60
N LEU A 94 0.85 -5.44 0.07
CA LEU A 94 2.22 -4.97 -0.16
C LEU A 94 2.61 -3.96 0.91
N ASP A 95 3.79 -4.11 1.50
CA ASP A 95 4.30 -3.27 2.57
C ASP A 95 5.69 -2.74 2.24
N GLY A 96 5.79 -1.43 2.04
CA GLY A 96 7.04 -0.78 1.69
C GLY A 96 6.95 0.72 1.84
N SER A 97 8.05 1.42 1.60
CA SER A 97 8.03 2.88 1.72
C SER A 97 7.26 3.55 0.57
N TYR A 98 7.38 3.02 -0.66
CA TYR A 98 6.75 3.51 -1.89
C TYR A 98 6.80 5.04 -2.00
N ARG A 99 8.02 5.56 -1.79
CA ARG A 99 8.24 7.00 -1.59
C ARG A 99 8.12 7.73 -2.91
N GLU A 100 8.71 7.14 -3.93
CA GLU A 100 8.75 7.73 -5.26
C GLU A 100 7.44 7.47 -5.99
N GLU A 101 6.95 8.46 -6.71
CA GLU A 101 5.72 8.38 -7.48
C GLU A 101 5.76 7.23 -8.49
N HIS A 102 6.87 7.12 -9.22
CA HIS A 102 7.09 6.05 -10.20
C HIS A 102 7.09 4.65 -9.58
N GLU A 103 7.36 4.48 -8.28
CA GLU A 103 7.24 3.17 -7.62
C GLU A 103 5.76 2.79 -7.47
N ARG A 104 4.89 3.76 -7.16
CA ARG A 104 3.44 3.55 -7.03
C ARG A 104 2.79 3.31 -8.39
N GLU A 105 3.14 4.12 -9.39
CA GLU A 105 2.67 3.96 -10.78
C GLU A 105 2.96 2.57 -11.33
N LYS A 106 4.16 2.03 -11.05
CA LYS A 106 4.52 0.66 -11.48
C LYS A 106 3.64 -0.41 -10.86
N VAL A 107 3.20 -0.25 -9.61
CA VAL A 107 2.26 -1.19 -8.98
C VAL A 107 0.88 -1.07 -9.63
N VAL A 108 0.39 0.15 -9.89
CA VAL A 108 -0.88 0.38 -10.59
C VAL A 108 -0.86 -0.24 -11.98
N ALA A 109 0.18 0.06 -12.77
CA ALA A 109 0.35 -0.50 -14.11
C ALA A 109 0.43 -2.04 -14.09
N ALA A 110 1.14 -2.60 -13.11
CA ALA A 110 1.22 -4.04 -12.93
C ALA A 110 -0.09 -4.66 -12.42
N CYS A 111 -0.96 -3.94 -11.71
CA CYS A 111 -2.31 -4.42 -11.42
C CYS A 111 -3.17 -4.42 -12.69
N GLY A 112 -3.18 -3.29 -13.43
CA GLY A 112 -4.00 -3.12 -14.62
C GLY A 112 -5.49 -3.37 -14.33
N ALA A 113 -6.20 -4.00 -15.26
CA ALA A 113 -7.61 -4.35 -15.08
C ALA A 113 -7.85 -5.67 -14.31
N ARG A 114 -6.78 -6.31 -13.79
CA ARG A 114 -6.86 -7.65 -13.17
C ARG A 114 -7.33 -7.62 -11.72
N CYS A 115 -7.09 -6.51 -11.04
CA CYS A 115 -7.38 -6.32 -9.63
C CYS A 115 -7.90 -4.91 -9.35
N ASP A 116 -8.53 -4.76 -8.20
CA ASP A 116 -8.74 -3.44 -7.62
C ASP A 116 -7.52 -3.10 -6.77
N ILE A 117 -7.03 -1.86 -6.87
CA ILE A 117 -5.85 -1.41 -6.12
C ILE A 117 -6.20 -0.26 -5.18
N VAL A 118 -5.71 -0.35 -3.95
CA VAL A 118 -5.83 0.69 -2.94
C VAL A 118 -4.48 0.93 -2.26
N PHE A 119 -4.24 2.18 -1.91
CA PHE A 119 -3.07 2.62 -1.18
C PHE A 119 -3.48 3.16 0.18
N ILE A 120 -2.83 2.68 1.23
CA ILE A 120 -3.02 3.11 2.62
C ILE A 120 -1.75 3.85 3.03
N TYR A 121 -1.81 5.19 3.03
CA TYR A 121 -0.74 6.01 3.55
C TYR A 121 -0.78 6.03 5.07
N CYS A 122 0.07 5.23 5.68
CA CYS A 122 0.23 5.16 7.12
C CYS A 122 1.17 6.28 7.60
N TYR A 123 0.68 7.11 8.52
CA TYR A 123 1.46 8.14 9.19
C TYR A 123 1.27 8.11 10.71
N CYS A 124 2.17 8.80 11.42
CA CYS A 124 2.05 9.13 12.84
C CYS A 124 2.86 10.40 13.10
N SER A 125 2.72 10.97 14.29
CA SER A 125 3.53 12.07 14.77
C SER A 125 5.01 11.72 14.81
N GLU A 126 5.84 12.75 14.78
CA GLU A 126 7.29 12.63 14.97
C GLU A 126 7.62 12.04 16.36
N THR A 127 6.88 12.46 17.38
CA THR A 127 7.01 11.95 18.75
C THR A 127 6.81 10.44 18.78
N GLU A 128 5.75 9.92 18.16
CA GLU A 128 5.52 8.47 18.09
C GLU A 128 6.53 7.77 17.18
N THR A 129 6.96 8.42 16.10
CA THR A 129 8.03 7.89 15.23
C THR A 129 9.30 7.63 16.04
N ARG A 130 9.75 8.62 16.84
CA ARG A 130 10.96 8.48 17.68
C ARG A 130 10.79 7.35 18.70
N LYS A 131 9.69 7.33 19.47
CA LYS A 131 9.40 6.25 20.43
C LYS A 131 9.37 4.86 19.79
N ARG A 132 8.88 4.75 18.55
CA ARG A 132 8.82 3.47 17.81
C ARG A 132 10.19 3.04 17.31
N LEU A 133 11.03 3.99 16.88
CA LEU A 133 12.42 3.70 16.49
C LEU A 133 13.25 3.26 17.70
N ASP A 134 13.12 3.93 18.85
CA ASP A 134 13.83 3.58 20.08
C ASP A 134 13.49 2.15 20.53
N ARG A 135 12.19 1.80 20.54
CA ARG A 135 11.73 0.42 20.82
C ARG A 135 12.30 -0.59 19.83
N ARG A 136 12.34 -0.26 18.54
CA ARG A 136 12.86 -1.14 17.50
C ARG A 136 14.37 -1.35 17.62
N ALA A 137 15.11 -0.34 18.05
CA ALA A 137 16.57 -0.42 18.19
C ALA A 137 17.02 -1.49 19.20
N VAL A 138 16.18 -1.82 20.19
CA VAL A 138 16.45 -2.87 21.19
C VAL A 138 15.74 -4.20 20.90
N ASP A 139 14.87 -4.26 19.89
CA ASP A 139 14.15 -5.47 19.50
C ASP A 139 15.01 -6.36 18.58
N PRO A 140 15.44 -7.57 19.02
CA PRO A 140 16.26 -8.46 18.20
C PRO A 140 15.49 -9.09 17.03
N THR A 141 14.15 -9.01 17.03
CA THR A 141 13.29 -9.55 15.98
C THR A 141 12.87 -8.50 14.94
N ALA A 142 13.39 -7.28 15.07
CA ALA A 142 13.10 -6.18 14.17
C ALA A 142 13.61 -6.46 12.74
N VAL A 143 12.67 -6.54 11.80
CA VAL A 143 12.99 -6.73 10.36
C VAL A 143 13.50 -5.44 9.71
N SER A 144 12.98 -4.28 10.10
CA SER A 144 13.31 -3.02 9.44
C SER A 144 14.58 -2.39 10.00
N ASP A 145 15.52 -2.00 9.12
CA ASP A 145 16.78 -1.30 9.47
C ASP A 145 16.58 0.20 9.72
N GLY A 146 15.34 0.60 10.00
CA GLY A 146 14.96 1.98 10.25
C GLY A 146 15.66 2.63 11.43
N ARG A 147 16.25 3.80 11.19
CA ARG A 147 16.93 4.65 12.19
C ARG A 147 16.47 6.09 12.10
N TRP A 148 16.81 6.90 13.10
CA TRP A 148 16.40 8.31 13.16
C TRP A 148 16.91 9.11 11.95
N GLU A 149 18.15 8.89 11.54
CA GLU A 149 18.78 9.56 10.40
C GLU A 149 18.06 9.19 9.08
N ILE A 150 17.62 7.93 8.97
CA ILE A 150 16.82 7.46 7.82
C ILE A 150 15.47 8.17 7.81
N TYR A 151 14.80 8.28 8.96
CA TYR A 151 13.53 9.02 9.05
C TYR A 151 13.69 10.48 8.63
N LEU A 152 14.70 11.18 9.13
CA LEU A 152 14.97 12.58 8.77
C LEU A 152 15.21 12.73 7.26
N HIS A 153 16.04 11.86 6.68
CA HIS A 153 16.27 11.85 5.23
C HIS A 153 14.98 11.58 4.46
N GLN A 154 14.20 10.56 4.84
CA GLN A 154 12.94 10.26 4.17
C GLN A 154 11.96 11.44 4.26
N ARG A 155 11.83 12.07 5.43
CA ARG A 155 10.92 13.20 5.65
C ARG A 155 11.29 14.42 4.80
N ALA A 156 12.56 14.72 4.61
CA ALA A 156 13.00 15.85 3.79
C ALA A 156 12.57 15.70 2.32
N HIS A 157 12.62 14.46 1.81
CA HIS A 157 12.43 14.16 0.39
C HIS A 157 11.04 13.60 0.05
N PHE A 158 10.27 13.13 1.03
CA PHE A 158 8.95 12.56 0.78
C PHE A 158 7.89 13.65 0.67
N ARG A 159 6.99 13.47 -0.31
CA ARG A 159 5.80 14.29 -0.49
C ARG A 159 4.60 13.37 -0.42
N VAL A 160 3.69 13.68 0.51
CA VAL A 160 2.45 12.90 0.67
C VAL A 160 1.62 13.08 -0.60
N PRO A 161 1.25 11.99 -1.31
CA PRO A 161 0.39 12.12 -2.47
C PRO A 161 -1.01 12.58 -2.03
N THR A 162 -1.60 13.47 -2.82
CA THR A 162 -3.03 13.84 -2.67
C THR A 162 -3.93 12.84 -3.40
N THR A 163 -3.45 12.30 -4.51
CA THR A 163 -4.08 11.25 -5.32
C THR A 163 -3.03 10.27 -5.84
N ILE A 164 -3.48 9.10 -6.29
CA ILE A 164 -2.66 8.15 -7.05
C ILE A 164 -3.51 7.77 -8.26
N GLU A 165 -3.05 8.09 -9.46
CA GLU A 165 -3.80 7.78 -10.68
C GLU A 165 -4.06 6.27 -10.80
N GLY A 166 -5.29 5.90 -11.16
CA GLY A 166 -5.71 4.50 -11.29
C GLY A 166 -5.85 3.74 -9.97
N ALA A 167 -5.77 4.42 -8.81
CA ALA A 167 -5.93 3.80 -7.51
C ALA A 167 -6.65 4.70 -6.50
N ARG A 168 -7.20 4.09 -5.45
CA ARG A 168 -7.77 4.83 -4.32
C ARG A 168 -6.73 5.02 -3.23
N LEU A 169 -6.80 6.13 -2.51
CA LEU A 169 -5.85 6.48 -1.47
C LEU A 169 -6.57 6.79 -0.15
N LEU A 170 -6.18 6.10 0.93
CA LEU A 170 -6.59 6.39 2.31
C LEU A 170 -5.40 6.94 3.08
N LEU A 171 -5.57 8.10 3.72
CA LEU A 171 -4.61 8.63 4.70
C LEU A 171 -5.02 8.11 6.08
N LEU A 172 -4.11 7.43 6.77
CA LEU A 172 -4.41 6.75 8.03
C LEU A 172 -3.38 7.10 9.10
N ASN A 173 -3.84 7.79 10.15
CA ASN A 173 -3.07 7.96 11.38
C ASN A 173 -3.02 6.63 12.12
N THR A 174 -1.81 6.11 12.36
CA THR A 174 -1.57 4.80 12.98
C THR A 174 -1.35 4.86 14.49
N GLU A 175 -1.69 5.98 15.12
CA GLU A 175 -1.61 6.13 16.59
C GLU A 175 -2.80 5.52 17.33
N ASP A 176 -3.83 5.08 16.61
CA ASP A 176 -5.00 4.42 17.19
C ASP A 176 -4.79 2.91 17.42
N GLU A 177 -5.74 2.28 18.10
CA GLU A 177 -5.78 0.85 18.36
C GLU A 177 -5.80 0.03 17.06
N THR A 178 -5.06 -1.09 17.04
CA THR A 178 -4.88 -1.90 15.81
C THR A 178 -6.21 -2.37 15.22
N ASP A 179 -7.19 -2.75 16.05
CA ASP A 179 -8.48 -3.25 15.55
C ASP A 179 -9.33 -2.15 14.90
N ARG A 180 -9.22 -0.91 15.39
CA ARG A 180 -9.85 0.26 14.76
C ARG A 180 -9.19 0.61 13.43
N LEU A 181 -7.86 0.51 13.37
CA LEU A 181 -7.11 0.72 12.13
C LEU A 181 -7.48 -0.34 11.08
N ILE A 182 -7.60 -1.61 11.46
CA ILE A 182 -8.05 -2.68 10.57
C ILE A 182 -9.47 -2.39 10.07
N THR A 183 -10.40 -2.05 10.97
CA THR A 183 -11.78 -1.70 10.61
C THR A 183 -11.85 -0.52 9.62
N ALA A 184 -10.98 0.48 9.78
CA ALA A 184 -10.91 1.62 8.87
C ALA A 184 -10.40 1.21 7.48
N VAL A 185 -9.38 0.33 7.42
CA VAL A 185 -8.89 -0.22 6.16
C VAL A 185 -9.97 -1.06 5.49
N ASP A 186 -10.67 -1.93 6.23
CA ASP A 186 -11.72 -2.80 5.69
C ASP A 186 -12.85 -1.99 5.07
N ARG A 187 -13.37 -0.99 5.81
CA ARG A 187 -14.39 -0.09 5.29
C ARG A 187 -13.97 0.59 3.99
N PHE A 188 -12.71 1.02 3.91
CA PHE A 188 -12.18 1.66 2.71
C PHE A 188 -12.01 0.67 1.55
N VAL A 189 -11.51 -0.53 1.83
CA VAL A 189 -11.35 -1.60 0.83
C VAL A 189 -12.71 -2.01 0.26
N GLU A 190 -13.75 -2.07 1.10
CA GLU A 190 -15.10 -2.50 0.74
C GLU A 190 -15.97 -1.42 0.09
N SER A 191 -15.71 -0.13 0.36
CA SER A 191 -16.62 0.98 -0.02
C SER A 191 -16.92 1.13 -1.52
N ASP A 192 -16.13 0.53 -2.41
CA ASP A 192 -16.35 0.55 -3.87
C ASP A 192 -16.72 -0.80 -4.48
N ALA A 193 -16.76 -1.89 -3.70
CA ALA A 193 -17.30 -3.16 -4.19
C ALA A 193 -18.81 -3.08 -4.49
N ALA A 194 -19.51 -2.08 -3.93
CA ALA A 194 -20.96 -1.91 -4.04
C ALA A 194 -21.42 -1.07 -5.24
N VAL A 195 -20.54 -0.37 -5.96
CA VAL A 195 -20.94 0.51 -7.09
C VAL A 195 -21.05 -0.26 -8.42
N GLY A 196 -20.71 -1.55 -8.43
CA GLY A 196 -20.72 -2.41 -9.63
C GLY A 196 -22.03 -3.15 -9.94
N GLN A 197 -23.11 -2.96 -9.17
CA GLN A 197 -24.44 -3.50 -9.52
C GLN A 197 -25.52 -2.44 -9.35
N GLY A 198 -25.77 -1.72 -10.44
CA GLY A 198 -26.83 -0.72 -10.57
C GLY A 198 -26.95 -0.36 -12.04
N GLU A 199 -27.57 -1.26 -12.80
CA GLU A 199 -27.97 -1.02 -14.17
C GLU A 199 -28.89 0.20 -14.27
N GLY A 200 -28.87 0.80 -15.45
CA GLY A 200 -29.38 2.12 -15.73
C GLY A 200 -30.87 2.28 -15.51
N LEU A 201 -31.23 3.49 -15.09
CA LEU A 201 -32.51 4.07 -15.45
C LEU A 201 -32.23 5.29 -16.34
N LEU A 202 -32.31 5.05 -17.64
CA LEU A 202 -32.44 6.06 -18.66
C LEU A 202 -33.69 6.90 -18.35
N SER A 203 -33.52 8.19 -18.09
CA SER A 203 -34.59 9.16 -18.32
C SER A 203 -34.27 9.87 -19.63
N GLN A 204 -34.88 9.36 -20.70
CA GLN A 204 -35.18 10.19 -21.86
C GLN A 204 -36.34 11.12 -21.47
N ASN A 205 -36.21 12.40 -21.80
CA ASN A 205 -37.34 13.19 -22.28
C ASN A 205 -36.83 14.44 -23.02
N SER A 206 -36.76 14.29 -24.33
CA SER A 206 -37.51 15.08 -25.31
C SER A 206 -37.54 16.61 -25.12
N THR A 207 -36.74 17.31 -25.94
CA THR A 207 -37.03 18.65 -26.43
C THR A 207 -38.31 18.64 -27.29
N PRO A 208 -39.19 19.63 -27.15
CA PRO A 208 -40.07 20.04 -28.22
C PRO A 208 -39.58 21.36 -28.82
N THR A 209 -39.28 21.31 -30.11
CA THR A 209 -39.33 22.44 -31.02
C THR A 209 -40.78 22.89 -31.13
N ASP A 210 -41.09 24.17 -30.91
CA ASP A 210 -42.13 24.81 -31.73
C ASP A 210 -41.92 26.32 -31.86
N HIS A 211 -42.28 26.78 -33.06
CA HIS A 211 -42.18 28.11 -33.61
C HIS A 211 -43.31 29.05 -33.13
N SER A 212 -43.02 30.34 -33.22
CA SER A 212 -43.93 31.46 -33.51
C SER A 212 -44.71 32.13 -32.36
N LEU A 213 -44.51 33.46 -32.25
CA LEU A 213 -45.50 34.56 -32.29
C LEU A 213 -44.79 35.85 -31.81
N LEU A 214 -44.46 36.80 -32.70
CA LEU A 214 -45.25 38.02 -32.95
C LEU A 214 -45.55 38.86 -31.68
N LYS A 215 -44.65 39.76 -31.32
CA LYS A 215 -44.82 41.24 -31.32
C LYS A 215 -43.63 41.94 -30.67
#